data_AF-A0A940T8G9-F1
#
_entry.id   AF-A0A940T8G9-F1
#
_cell.length_a   1.000
_cell.length_b   1.000
_cell.length_c   1.000
_cell.angle_alpha   90.00
_cell.angle_beta   90.00
_cell.angle_gamma   90.00
#
_symmetry.space_group_name_H-M   'P 1'
#
loop_
_entity.id
_entity.type
_entity.pdbx_description
1 polymer ?
#
loop_
_entity_poly.entity_id
_entity_poly.type
_entity_poly.pdbx_seq_one_letter_code
_entity_poly.pdbx_strand_id
1 'polypeptide(L)' 'AGALEIRLAGDAYYFGELHKKDYIGDDNRPVENEDIKRANKLMYCTAIIVLMFSLIFRAFVFGGIL' A
#
# COMPACT_ATOMS: atom_id res chain seq x y z
N ALA A 1 -1.34 0.97 5.98
CA ALA A 1 -1.33 1.07 7.46
C ALA A 1 0.07 1.40 7.94
N GLY A 2 1.02 0.44 7.93
CA GLY A 2 2.39 0.64 8.42
C GLY A 2 3.13 1.86 7.82
N ALA A 3 3.29 1.93 6.48
CA ALA A 3 3.95 3.07 5.82
C ALA A 3 3.20 4.42 5.95
N LEU A 4 1.96 4.40 6.43
CA LEU A 4 1.15 5.58 6.73
C LEU A 4 1.08 5.86 8.23
N GLU A 5 1.65 4.99 9.08
CA GLU A 5 1.63 5.05 10.54
C GLU A 5 0.21 5.16 11.12
N ILE A 6 -0.75 4.49 10.48
CA ILE A 6 -2.15 4.42 10.92
C ILE A 6 -2.60 2.98 11.08
N ARG A 7 -3.55 2.77 11.98
CA ARG A 7 -4.27 1.52 12.16
C ARG A 7 -5.52 1.48 11.28
N LEU A 8 -5.76 0.35 10.62
CA LEU A 8 -6.93 0.10 9.79
C LEU A 8 -7.64 -1.18 10.22
N ALA A 9 -8.86 -1.39 9.71
CA ALA A 9 -9.72 -2.52 10.02
C ALA A 9 -10.11 -2.57 11.51
N GLY A 10 -10.26 -3.76 12.07
CA GLY A 10 -10.81 -4.01 13.40
C GLY A 10 -12.25 -4.54 13.38
N ASP A 11 -12.82 -4.59 14.58
CA ASP A 11 -14.17 -5.03 14.84
C ASP A 11 -15.20 -4.28 13.96
N ALA A 12 -16.06 -5.04 13.30
CA ALA A 12 -17.08 -4.51 12.40
C ALA A 12 -18.43 -5.15 12.69
N TYR A 13 -19.49 -4.33 12.66
CA TYR A 13 -20.86 -4.84 12.75
C TYR A 13 -21.40 -5.13 11.35
N TYR A 14 -21.84 -6.36 11.12
CA TYR A 14 -22.59 -6.76 9.93
C TYR A 14 -23.88 -7.44 10.36
N PHE A 15 -25.01 -7.04 9.79
CA PHE A 15 -26.33 -7.62 10.10
C PHE A 15 -26.70 -7.66 11.58
N GLY A 16 -26.17 -6.72 12.38
CA GLY A 16 -26.39 -6.66 13.83
C GLY A 16 -25.45 -7.56 14.65
N GLU A 17 -24.57 -8.32 14.01
CA GLU A 17 -23.58 -9.17 14.67
C GLU A 17 -22.19 -8.51 14.66
N LEU A 18 -21.49 -8.58 15.79
CA LEU A 18 -20.12 -8.11 15.93
C LEU A 18 -19.15 -9.15 15.34
N HIS A 19 -18.48 -8.79 14.26
CA HIS A 19 -17.41 -9.60 13.68
C HIS A 19 -16.07 -9.05 14.12
N LYS A 20 -15.36 -9.82 14.95
CA LYS A 20 -13.99 -9.51 15.33
C LYS A 20 -13.05 -9.74 14.17
N LYS A 21 -12.20 -8.76 13.88
CA LYS A 21 -11.15 -8.85 12.86
C LYS A 21 -9.88 -8.23 13.41
N ASP A 22 -8.75 -8.78 12.99
CA ASP A 22 -7.46 -8.22 13.36
C ASP A 22 -7.27 -6.83 12.75
N TYR A 23 -6.58 -6.00 13.52
CA TYR A 23 -6.16 -4.68 13.06
C TYR A 23 -4.94 -4.79 12.15
N ILE A 24 -4.84 -3.85 11.22
CA ILE A 24 -3.70 -3.75 10.30
C ILE A 24 -2.93 -2.48 10.64
N GLY A 25 -1.64 -2.63 10.91
CA GLY A 25 -0.71 -1.53 11.24
C GLY A 25 -0.83 -0.98 12.65
N ASP A 26 0.00 0.02 12.92
CA ASP A 26 0.20 0.59 14.26
C ASP A 26 -0.67 1.81 14.50
N ASP A 27 -1.11 1.99 15.74
CA ASP A 27 -2.00 3.07 16.17
C ASP A 27 -1.22 4.29 16.65
N ASN A 28 -0.31 4.74 15.78
CA ASN A 28 0.56 5.85 16.09
C ASN A 28 -0.20 7.18 16.02
N ARG A 29 -1.25 7.25 15.19
CA ARG A 29 -2.16 8.39 15.06
C ARG A 29 -3.49 7.99 14.40
N PRO A 30 -4.56 8.80 14.57
CA PRO A 30 -5.84 8.58 13.88
C PRO A 30 -5.75 8.77 12.36
N VAL A 31 -6.72 8.18 11.66
CA VAL A 31 -6.88 8.31 10.20
C VAL A 31 -7.36 9.71 9.84
N GLU A 32 -6.75 10.30 8.81
CA GLU A 32 -7.09 11.62 8.28
C GLU A 32 -7.38 11.57 6.78
N ASN A 33 -8.10 12.56 6.25
CA ASN A 33 -8.42 12.63 4.81
C ASN A 33 -7.15 12.69 3.92
N GLU A 34 -6.07 13.28 4.42
CA GLU A 34 -4.79 13.36 3.70
C GLU A 34 -4.14 11.98 3.50
N ASP A 35 -4.51 10.97 4.29
CA ASP A 35 -3.98 9.62 4.16
C ASP A 35 -4.39 8.95 2.84
N ILE A 36 -5.52 9.35 2.25
CA ILE A 36 -5.92 8.92 0.91
C ILE A 36 -4.89 9.40 -0.13
N LYS A 37 -4.48 10.67 -0.04
CA LYS A 37 -3.47 11.22 -0.96
C LYS A 37 -2.10 10.60 -0.73
N ARG A 38 -1.70 10.40 0.53
CA ARG A 38 -0.43 9.73 0.89
C ARG A 38 -0.41 8.29 0.35
N ALA A 39 -1.50 7.54 0.49
CA ALA A 39 -1.64 6.19 -0.06
C ALA A 39 -1.48 6.18 -1.59
N ASN A 40 -2.17 7.09 -2.30
CA ASN A 40 -2.05 7.22 -3.75
C ASN A 40 -0.63 7.59 -4.19
N LYS A 41 0.00 8.53 -3.47
CA LYS A 41 1.39 8.91 -3.74
C LYS A 41 2.32 7.71 -3.57
N LEU A 42 2.18 6.94 -2.49
CA LEU A 42 2.98 5.74 -2.27
C LEU A 42 2.79 4.71 -3.39
N MET A 43 1.54 4.46 -3.79
CA MET A 43 1.21 3.55 -4.89
C MET A 43 1.89 3.97 -6.20
N TYR A 44 1.71 5.22 -6.63
CA TYR A 44 2.31 5.70 -7.89
C TYR A 44 3.84 5.72 -7.83
N CYS A 45 4.44 6.10 -6.70
CA CYS A 45 5.89 6.00 -6.52
C CYS A 45 6.38 4.56 -6.71
N THR A 46 5.74 3.58 -6.06
CA THR A 46 6.11 2.17 -6.21
C THR A 46 5.90 1.65 -7.63
N ALA A 47 4.81 2.05 -8.29
CA ALA A 47 4.53 1.65 -9.67
C ALA A 47 5.60 2.15 -10.64
N ILE A 48 6.02 3.42 -10.50
CA ILE A 48 7.09 4.00 -11.32
C ILE A 48 8.42 3.28 -11.06
N ILE A 49 8.76 3.01 -9.79
CA ILE A 49 10.00 2.30 -9.43
C ILE A 49 10.03 0.92 -10.08
N VAL A 50 8.96 0.13 -9.94
CA VAL A 50 8.87 -1.21 -10.50
C VAL A 50 8.87 -1.18 -12.03
N LEU A 51 8.20 -0.20 -12.63
CA LEU A 51 8.21 -0.01 -14.08
C LEU A 51 9.64 0.26 -14.60
N MET A 52 10.34 1.21 -13.99
CA MET A 52 11.72 1.54 -14.36
C MET A 52 12.64 0.34 -14.19
N PHE A 53 12.54 -0.36 -13.06
CA PHE A 53 13.32 -1.58 -12.82
C PHE A 53 13.04 -2.66 -13.88
N SER A 54 11.77 -2.87 -14.22
CA SER A 54 11.36 -3.83 -15.25
C SER A 54 11.87 -3.46 -16.64
N LEU A 55 11.86 -2.17 -16.99
CA LEU A 55 12.38 -1.68 -18.27
C LEU A 55 13.90 -1.84 -18.37
N ILE A 56 14.63 -1.51 -17.30
CA ILE A 56 16.08 -1.70 -17.22
C ILE A 56 16.42 -3.19 -17.35
N PHE A 57 15.71 -4.04 -16.59
CA PHE A 57 15.88 -5.49 -16.65
C PHE A 57 15.61 -6.02 -18.07
N ARG A 58 14.52 -5.58 -18.71
CA ARG A 58 14.21 -5.95 -20.09
C ARG A 58 15.31 -5.50 -21.06
N ALA A 59 15.78 -4.27 -20.96
CA ALA A 59 16.85 -3.76 -21.80
C ALA A 59 18.15 -4.55 -21.62
N PHE A 60 18.49 -4.95 -20.39
CA PHE A 60 19.65 -5.79 -20.10
C PHE A 60 19.52 -7.18 -20.72
N VAL A 61 18.37 -7.84 -20.56
CA VAL A 61 18.13 -9.18 -21.13
C VAL A 61 18.14 -9.16 -22.66
N PHE A 62 17.40 -8.25 -23.30
CA PHE A 62 17.27 -8.25 -24.76
C PHE A 62 18.41 -7.52 -25.47
N GLY A 63 19.03 -6.52 -24.83
CA GLY A 63 20.14 -5.75 -25.39
C GLY A 63 21.53 -6.35 -25.11
N GLY A 64 21.65 -7.29 -24.16
CA GLY A 64 22.89 -8.04 -23.90
C GLY A 64 22.91 -9.44 -24.53
N ILE A 65 21.77 -9.93 -25.03
CA ILE A 65 21.65 -11.24 -25.72
C ILE A 65 21.65 -11.07 -27.25
N LEU A 66 21.43 -9.86 -27.77
CA LEU A 66 21.60 -9.50 -29.19
C LEU A 66 23.01 -8.93 -29.41
#